data_AF-A0A6M1KQY3-F1
#
_entry.id   AF-A0A6M1KQY3-F1
#
_cell.length_a   1.000
_cell.length_b   1.000
_cell.length_c   1.000
_cell.angle_alpha   90.00
_cell.angle_beta   90.00
_cell.angle_gamma   90.00
#
_symmetry.space_group_name_H-M   'P 1'
#
loop_
_entity.id
_entity.type
_entity.pdbx_description
1 polymer ?
#
loop_
_entity_poly.entity_id
_entity_poly.type
_entity_poly.pdbx_seq_one_letter_code
_entity_poly.pdbx_strand_id
1 'polypeptide(L)'
;MKKGRFGADFVAAHEAAHGERRREQRQLTYDIAVDPAFAHWRTWYDEQFAPLPPAQGDALARRLWLDEHFWPVTFELAAGAAIRAGGYVAVYEQDHDGLTPDWTALTPDGQVAFLLEVHTDQPTKETFGRIRGWQALERHIAEIPVGVVLILQGSRHVALRPPDSGTAKKIARELRSRLLGSPGIARIHSHGYTFLVMANRFGPLASAKGLYAQFAAPSGVAGPVDTSRLARAVEEKVSKYAALADRHDVPLVVAVGAHRFTSERFPT
;
A
#
# COMPACT_ATOMS: atom_id res chain seq x y z
N MET A 1 -23.94 15.54 18.49
CA MET A 1 -22.88 15.21 17.51
C MET A 1 -23.08 13.78 17.04
N LYS A 2 -23.28 13.53 15.74
CA LYS A 2 -23.16 12.16 15.21
C LYS A 2 -21.71 11.71 15.49
N LYS A 3 -21.54 10.59 16.20
CA LYS A 3 -20.22 9.95 16.31
C LYS A 3 -19.82 9.52 14.89
N GLY A 4 -18.68 10.00 14.40
CA GLY A 4 -18.10 9.56 13.13
C GLY A 4 -17.79 8.05 13.16
N ARG A 5 -17.74 7.42 11.98
CA ARG A 5 -17.46 5.98 11.80
C ARG A 5 -16.07 5.62 12.30
N PHE A 6 -15.12 6.55 12.25
CA PHE A 6 -13.71 6.31 12.59
C PHE A 6 -13.25 7.08 13.85
N GLY A 7 -14.17 7.27 14.81
CA GLY A 7 -13.90 7.93 16.10
C GLY A 7 -13.19 7.04 17.14
N ALA A 8 -13.21 7.47 18.40
CA ALA A 8 -12.50 6.79 19.51
C ALA A 8 -12.89 5.31 19.68
N ASP A 9 -14.18 4.98 19.52
CA ASP A 9 -14.68 3.61 19.64
C ASP A 9 -14.08 2.70 18.54
N PHE A 10 -13.88 3.24 17.33
CA PHE A 10 -13.24 2.53 16.21
C PHE A 10 -11.75 2.27 16.49
N VAL A 11 -11.03 3.29 17.00
CA VAL A 11 -9.61 3.18 17.35
C VAL A 11 -9.42 2.11 18.42
N ALA A 12 -10.20 2.18 19.51
CA ALA A 12 -10.14 1.20 20.59
C ALA A 12 -10.43 -0.24 20.09
N ALA A 13 -11.40 -0.41 19.19
CA ALA A 13 -11.69 -1.71 18.58
C ALA A 13 -10.54 -2.22 17.69
N HIS A 14 -9.90 -1.35 16.90
CA HIS A 14 -8.76 -1.72 16.07
C HIS A 14 -7.52 -2.07 16.91
N GLU A 15 -7.27 -1.33 17.99
CA GLU A 15 -6.21 -1.63 18.96
C GLU A 15 -6.45 -2.98 19.64
N ALA A 16 -7.67 -3.27 20.08
CA ALA A 16 -8.01 -4.55 20.68
C ALA A 16 -7.82 -5.73 19.70
N ALA A 17 -8.18 -5.55 18.42
CA ALA A 17 -8.12 -6.61 17.42
C ALA A 17 -6.69 -6.89 16.90
N HIS A 18 -5.83 -5.86 16.85
CA HIS A 18 -4.57 -5.91 16.12
C HIS A 18 -3.34 -5.40 16.89
N GLY A 19 -3.53 -4.72 18.03
CA GLY A 19 -2.46 -4.09 18.80
C GLY A 19 -1.47 -5.07 19.42
N GLU A 20 -1.91 -6.26 19.84
CA GLU A 20 -1.00 -7.27 20.40
C GLU A 20 -0.15 -7.96 19.33
N ARG A 21 -0.52 -7.86 18.05
CA ARG A 21 0.26 -8.46 16.96
C ARG A 21 1.60 -7.76 16.85
N ARG A 22 2.65 -8.50 16.51
CA ARG A 22 3.93 -7.89 16.18
C ARG A 22 3.78 -7.02 14.94
N ARG A 23 4.61 -5.98 14.80
CA ARG A 23 4.52 -5.03 13.68
C ARG A 23 4.52 -5.72 12.30
N GLU A 24 5.26 -6.83 12.16
CA GLU A 24 5.27 -7.67 10.97
C GLU A 24 3.96 -8.36 10.59
N GLN A 25 3.07 -8.54 11.57
CA GLN A 25 1.80 -9.25 11.45
C GLN A 25 0.60 -8.29 11.43
N ARG A 26 0.85 -7.00 11.63
CA ARG A 26 -0.17 -5.95 11.47
C ARG A 26 -0.31 -5.60 9.99
N GLN A 27 -1.50 -5.13 9.64
CA GLN A 27 -1.72 -4.48 8.36
C GLN A 27 -0.87 -3.20 8.30
N LEU A 28 -0.38 -2.84 7.12
CA LEU A 28 0.40 -1.62 6.89
C LEU A 28 -0.43 -0.37 7.19
N THR A 29 -1.74 -0.48 7.02
CA THR A 29 -2.75 0.55 7.32
C THR A 29 -3.00 0.73 8.81
N TYR A 30 -2.54 -0.18 9.67
CA TYR A 30 -2.86 -0.17 11.10
C TYR A 30 -2.42 1.14 11.77
N ASP A 31 -1.18 1.59 11.52
CA ASP A 31 -0.66 2.82 12.12
C ASP A 31 -1.51 4.03 11.69
N ILE A 32 -1.99 4.09 10.44
CA ILE A 32 -2.91 5.13 9.96
C ILE A 32 -4.28 5.05 10.67
N ALA A 33 -4.75 3.83 10.93
CA ALA A 33 -6.05 3.58 11.56
C ALA A 33 -6.08 3.98 13.04
N VAL A 34 -4.97 3.91 13.78
CA VAL A 34 -4.99 4.11 15.24
C VAL A 34 -4.17 5.30 15.73
N ASP A 35 -3.07 5.66 15.07
CA ASP A 35 -2.15 6.67 15.59
C ASP A 35 -2.83 8.06 15.58
N PRO A 36 -2.77 8.83 16.69
CA PRO A 36 -3.26 10.20 16.76
C PRO A 36 -2.71 11.13 15.68
N ALA A 37 -1.49 10.94 15.20
CA ALA A 37 -0.90 11.74 14.12
C ALA A 37 -1.72 11.68 12.82
N PHE A 38 -2.43 10.58 12.58
CA PHE A 38 -3.30 10.38 11.42
C PHE A 38 -4.78 10.64 11.72
N ALA A 39 -5.14 11.26 12.85
CA ALA A 39 -6.53 11.58 13.16
C ALA A 39 -7.22 12.39 12.06
N HIS A 40 -6.49 13.30 11.40
CA HIS A 40 -6.99 14.08 10.27
C HIS A 40 -7.45 13.22 9.08
N TRP A 41 -6.78 12.10 8.81
CA TRP A 41 -7.22 11.15 7.78
C TRP A 41 -8.55 10.51 8.15
N ARG A 42 -8.71 10.08 9.40
CA ARG A 42 -9.96 9.48 9.90
C ARG A 42 -11.13 10.44 9.81
N THR A 43 -10.92 11.70 10.21
CA THR A 43 -11.92 12.77 10.05
C THR A 43 -12.26 12.99 8.58
N TRP A 44 -11.27 13.10 7.70
CA TRP A 44 -11.50 13.26 6.27
C TRP A 44 -12.29 12.09 5.67
N TYR A 45 -11.99 10.85 6.07
CA TYR A 45 -12.77 9.69 5.65
C TYR A 45 -14.21 9.80 6.15
N ASP A 46 -14.45 10.09 7.43
CA ASP A 46 -15.80 10.27 7.96
C ASP A 46 -16.62 11.29 7.15
N GLU A 47 -16.00 12.40 6.76
CA GLU A 47 -16.62 13.41 5.89
C GLU A 47 -16.93 12.86 4.49
N GLN A 48 -16.02 12.07 3.89
CA GLN A 48 -16.24 11.51 2.55
C GLN A 48 -17.25 10.35 2.53
N PHE A 49 -17.40 9.62 3.65
CA PHE A 49 -18.40 8.56 3.81
C PHE A 49 -19.79 9.09 4.16
N ALA A 50 -19.90 10.26 4.79
CA ALA A 50 -21.16 10.86 5.19
C ALA A 50 -22.19 11.03 4.04
N PRO A 51 -21.81 11.44 2.80
CA PRO A 51 -22.75 11.56 1.69
C PRO A 51 -23.06 10.22 0.98
N LEU A 52 -22.36 9.13 1.31
CA LEU A 52 -22.58 7.85 0.66
C LEU A 52 -23.88 7.18 1.14
N PRO A 53 -24.57 6.41 0.29
CA PRO A 53 -25.70 5.61 0.75
C PRO A 53 -25.23 4.63 1.85
N PRO A 54 -26.01 4.42 2.93
CA PRO A 54 -25.52 3.72 4.12
C PRO A 54 -24.92 2.33 3.86
N ALA A 55 -25.59 1.51 3.04
CA ALA A 55 -25.15 0.15 2.76
C ALA A 55 -23.80 0.11 2.00
N GLN A 56 -23.67 0.92 0.94
CA GLN A 56 -22.44 1.07 0.17
C GLN A 56 -21.32 1.65 1.04
N GLY A 57 -21.62 2.72 1.79
CA GLY A 57 -20.67 3.36 2.71
C GLY A 57 -20.14 2.39 3.77
N ASP A 58 -21.00 1.55 4.36
CA ASP A 58 -20.59 0.53 5.32
C ASP A 58 -19.69 -0.54 4.68
N ALA A 59 -20.01 -0.97 3.45
CA ALA A 59 -19.22 -1.96 2.73
C ALA A 59 -17.81 -1.47 2.39
N LEU A 60 -17.70 -0.24 1.88
CA LEU A 60 -16.43 0.44 1.60
C LEU A 60 -15.63 0.69 2.89
N ALA A 61 -16.28 1.15 3.97
CA ALA A 61 -15.62 1.42 5.24
C ALA A 61 -14.97 0.17 5.85
N ARG A 62 -15.60 -1.00 5.71
CA ARG A 62 -15.00 -2.28 6.12
C ARG A 62 -13.74 -2.66 5.33
N ARG A 63 -13.67 -2.24 4.06
CA ARG A 63 -12.54 -2.56 3.17
C ARG A 63 -11.41 -1.55 3.28
N LEU A 64 -11.70 -0.28 3.61
CA LEU A 64 -10.72 0.81 3.65
C LEU A 64 -9.43 0.42 4.40
N TRP A 65 -9.56 -0.24 5.54
CA TRP A 65 -8.42 -0.54 6.39
C TRP A 65 -7.64 -1.81 5.98
N LEU A 66 -8.02 -2.47 4.89
CA LEU A 66 -7.26 -3.60 4.34
C LEU A 66 -6.15 -3.07 3.40
N ASP A 67 -4.94 -3.61 3.52
CA ASP A 67 -3.75 -3.18 2.75
C ASP A 67 -4.04 -3.06 1.23
N GLU A 68 -4.73 -4.05 0.65
CA GLU A 68 -5.04 -4.10 -0.79
C GLU A 68 -6.18 -3.17 -1.24
N HIS A 69 -6.84 -2.50 -0.31
CA HIS A 69 -8.01 -1.66 -0.57
C HIS A 69 -7.85 -0.23 -0.08
N PHE A 70 -6.90 0.05 0.80
CA PHE A 70 -6.69 1.38 1.35
C PHE A 70 -6.53 2.45 0.27
N TRP A 71 -5.58 2.29 -0.65
CA TRP A 71 -5.38 3.27 -1.73
C TRP A 71 -6.52 3.29 -2.76
N PRO A 72 -7.03 2.14 -3.25
CA PRO A 72 -8.22 2.15 -4.10
C PRO A 72 -9.40 2.91 -3.52
N VAL A 73 -9.80 2.61 -2.29
CA VAL A 73 -10.91 3.29 -1.61
C VAL A 73 -10.57 4.76 -1.37
N THR A 74 -9.33 5.09 -1.02
CA THR A 74 -8.91 6.48 -0.83
C THR A 74 -9.03 7.29 -2.12
N PHE A 75 -8.57 6.76 -3.25
CA PHE A 75 -8.65 7.46 -4.53
C PHE A 75 -10.09 7.57 -5.02
N GLU A 76 -10.92 6.56 -4.77
CA GLU A 76 -12.35 6.59 -5.05
C GLU A 76 -13.06 7.70 -4.26
N LEU A 77 -12.85 7.78 -2.94
CA LEU A 77 -13.40 8.85 -2.11
C LEU A 77 -12.85 10.23 -2.50
N ALA A 78 -11.57 10.31 -2.88
CA ALA A 78 -10.95 11.55 -3.34
C ALA A 78 -11.55 12.03 -4.67
N ALA A 79 -11.87 11.13 -5.59
CA ALA A 79 -12.56 11.47 -6.84
C ALA A 79 -13.96 12.03 -6.55
N GLY A 80 -14.73 11.39 -5.67
CA GLY A 80 -16.02 11.92 -5.21
C GLY A 80 -15.90 13.30 -4.54
N ALA A 81 -14.86 13.50 -3.74
CA ALA A 81 -14.57 14.80 -3.12
C ALA A 81 -14.24 15.88 -4.16
N ALA A 82 -13.45 15.53 -5.18
CA ALA A 82 -13.10 16.44 -6.28
C ALA A 82 -14.32 16.85 -7.11
N ILE A 83 -15.23 15.91 -7.39
CA ILE A 83 -16.52 16.20 -8.06
C ILE A 83 -17.29 17.26 -7.26
N ARG A 84 -17.43 17.05 -5.94
CA ARG A 84 -18.12 18.00 -5.04
C ARG A 84 -17.43 19.35 -4.97
N ALA A 85 -16.10 19.37 -4.90
CA ALA A 85 -15.31 20.60 -4.90
C ALA A 85 -15.46 21.39 -6.21
N GLY A 86 -15.75 20.71 -7.32
CA GLY A 86 -16.09 21.31 -8.61
C GLY A 86 -17.51 21.88 -8.70
N GLY A 87 -18.32 21.78 -7.63
CA GLY A 87 -19.70 22.29 -7.60
C GLY A 87 -20.76 21.33 -8.13
N TYR A 88 -20.40 20.08 -8.41
CA TYR A 88 -21.31 19.03 -8.85
C TYR A 88 -21.85 18.21 -7.67
N VAL A 89 -23.00 17.57 -7.89
CA VAL A 89 -23.52 16.54 -6.97
C VAL A 89 -22.87 15.20 -7.34
N ALA A 90 -22.13 14.60 -6.41
CA ALA A 90 -21.48 13.30 -6.63
C ALA A 90 -22.38 12.17 -6.13
N VAL A 91 -22.83 11.30 -7.05
CA VAL A 91 -23.63 10.11 -6.74
C VAL A 91 -22.77 8.87 -6.91
N TYR A 92 -22.62 8.11 -5.83
CA TYR A 92 -21.78 6.91 -5.80
C TYR A 92 -22.52 5.70 -6.37
N GLU A 93 -21.88 4.95 -7.28
CA GLU A 93 -22.40 3.72 -7.90
C GLU A 93 -23.87 3.83 -8.37
N GLN A 94 -24.21 4.95 -9.02
CA GLN A 94 -25.54 5.12 -9.60
C GLN A 94 -25.74 4.11 -10.74
N ASP A 95 -26.85 3.38 -10.72
CA ASP A 95 -27.20 2.46 -11.80
C ASP A 95 -27.66 3.22 -13.05
N HIS A 96 -27.08 2.85 -14.19
CA HIS A 96 -27.46 3.30 -15.53
C HIS A 96 -27.67 2.08 -16.43
N ASP A 97 -28.82 1.44 -16.29
CA ASP A 97 -29.23 0.22 -17.01
C ASP A 97 -28.29 -0.97 -16.77
N GLY A 98 -27.92 -1.23 -15.51
CA GLY A 98 -27.04 -2.34 -15.14
C GLY A 98 -25.54 -2.02 -15.25
N LEU A 99 -25.18 -0.78 -15.57
CA LEU A 99 -23.82 -0.26 -15.44
C LEU A 99 -23.75 0.75 -14.29
N THR A 100 -22.81 0.54 -13.37
CA THR A 100 -22.56 1.43 -12.24
C THR A 100 -21.16 2.01 -12.37
N PRO A 101 -20.98 3.23 -12.91
CA PRO A 101 -19.71 3.91 -12.80
C PRO A 101 -19.41 4.21 -11.33
N ASP A 102 -18.14 4.22 -10.93
CA ASP A 102 -17.75 4.50 -9.53
C ASP A 102 -18.41 5.79 -9.02
N TRP A 103 -18.45 6.83 -9.86
CA TRP A 103 -19.19 8.06 -9.61
C TRP A 103 -19.97 8.55 -10.83
N THR A 104 -21.17 9.07 -10.57
CA THR A 104 -21.92 9.92 -11.49
C THR A 104 -21.90 11.35 -10.97
N ALA A 105 -21.38 12.28 -11.77
CA ALA A 105 -21.42 13.70 -11.45
C ALA A 105 -22.69 14.31 -12.05
N LEU A 106 -23.52 14.94 -11.21
CA LEU A 106 -24.70 15.65 -11.64
C LEU A 106 -24.51 17.17 -11.50
N THR A 107 -25.10 17.92 -12.40
CA THR A 107 -25.30 19.36 -12.24
C THR A 107 -26.27 19.64 -11.07
N PRO A 108 -26.34 20.88 -10.55
CA PRO A 108 -27.28 21.22 -9.47
C PRO A 108 -28.76 21.00 -9.82
N ASP A 109 -29.13 21.02 -11.10
CA ASP A 109 -30.45 20.72 -11.64
C ASP A 109 -30.69 19.21 -11.89
N GLY A 110 -29.72 18.36 -11.54
CA GLY A 110 -29.86 16.90 -11.55
C GLY A 110 -29.57 16.24 -12.90
N GLN A 111 -29.06 16.97 -13.89
CA GLN A 111 -28.61 16.39 -15.16
C GLN A 111 -27.24 15.73 -15.00
N VAL A 112 -26.99 14.66 -15.75
CA VAL A 112 -25.66 14.04 -15.77
C VAL A 112 -24.69 15.03 -16.42
N ALA A 113 -23.60 15.35 -15.73
CA ALA A 113 -22.54 16.23 -16.23
C ALA A 113 -21.38 15.42 -16.82
N PHE A 114 -21.00 14.33 -16.14
CA PHE A 114 -20.00 13.37 -16.60
C PHE A 114 -20.05 12.10 -15.74
N LEU A 115 -19.47 11.03 -16.27
CA LEU A 115 -19.30 9.75 -15.59
C LEU A 115 -17.84 9.61 -15.19
N LEU A 116 -17.56 9.05 -14.02
CA LEU A 116 -16.20 8.90 -13.53
C LEU A 116 -15.93 7.47 -13.05
N GLU A 117 -14.82 6.93 -13.55
CA GLU A 117 -14.24 5.67 -13.14
C GLU A 117 -12.87 5.92 -12.50
N VAL A 118 -12.55 5.20 -11.43
CA VAL A 118 -11.27 5.28 -10.74
C VAL A 118 -10.44 4.05 -11.06
N HIS A 119 -9.21 4.26 -11.50
CA HIS A 119 -8.20 3.22 -11.62
C HIS A 119 -7.08 3.45 -10.63
N THR A 120 -6.79 2.44 -9.81
CA THR A 120 -5.61 2.45 -8.95
C THR A 120 -4.60 1.46 -9.47
N ASP A 121 -3.46 1.94 -9.97
CA ASP A 121 -2.34 1.05 -10.28
C ASP A 121 -1.72 0.60 -8.97
N GLN A 122 -1.88 -0.69 -8.67
CA GLN A 122 -1.40 -1.31 -7.46
C GLN A 122 -0.62 -2.60 -7.73
N PRO A 123 0.37 -2.91 -6.87
CA PRO A 123 1.02 -4.21 -6.89
C PRO A 123 0.01 -5.34 -6.74
N THR A 124 0.29 -6.50 -7.34
CA THR A 124 -0.55 -7.69 -7.15
C THR A 124 -0.49 -8.17 -5.70
N LYS A 125 -1.49 -8.94 -5.24
CA LYS A 125 -1.46 -9.58 -3.90
C LYS A 125 -0.19 -10.39 -3.66
N GLU A 126 0.30 -11.08 -4.69
CA GLU A 126 1.58 -11.80 -4.63
C GLU A 126 2.75 -10.84 -4.36
N THR A 127 2.75 -9.68 -5.00
CA THR A 127 3.79 -8.66 -4.82
C THR A 127 3.78 -8.08 -3.41
N PHE A 128 2.61 -7.79 -2.83
CA PHE A 128 2.50 -7.40 -1.41
C PHE A 128 3.00 -8.50 -0.48
N GLY A 129 2.66 -9.76 -0.75
CA GLY A 129 3.20 -10.91 -0.02
C GLY A 129 4.73 -10.94 -0.07
N ARG A 130 5.32 -10.64 -1.24
CA ARG A 130 6.77 -10.59 -1.39
C ARG A 130 7.41 -9.44 -0.61
N ILE A 131 6.83 -8.24 -0.66
CA ILE A 131 7.29 -7.05 0.09
C ILE A 131 7.30 -7.37 1.59
N ARG A 132 6.20 -7.91 2.13
CA ARG A 132 6.11 -8.28 3.55
C ARG A 132 7.14 -9.33 3.96
N GLY A 133 7.40 -10.31 3.10
CA GLY A 133 8.43 -11.33 3.32
C GLY A 133 9.83 -10.73 3.44
N TRP A 134 10.18 -9.80 2.55
CA TRP A 134 11.47 -9.10 2.61
C TRP A 134 11.61 -8.20 3.84
N GLN A 135 10.57 -7.43 4.17
CA GLN A 135 10.55 -6.60 5.38
C GLN A 135 10.68 -7.44 6.66
N ALA A 136 10.11 -8.64 6.70
CA ALA A 136 10.25 -9.55 7.84
C ALA A 136 11.71 -9.98 8.05
N LEU A 137 12.41 -10.33 6.96
CA LEU A 137 13.84 -10.62 7.02
C LEU A 137 14.66 -9.39 7.46
N GLU A 138 14.36 -8.20 6.90
CA GLU A 138 15.06 -6.96 7.27
C GLU A 138 14.96 -6.67 8.77
N ARG A 139 13.77 -6.84 9.37
CA ARG A 139 13.55 -6.64 10.80
C ARG A 139 14.40 -7.59 11.65
N HIS A 140 14.43 -8.87 11.32
CA HIS A 140 15.27 -9.82 12.05
C HIS A 140 16.76 -9.52 11.92
N ILE A 141 17.21 -9.04 10.75
CA ILE A 141 18.60 -8.62 10.56
C ILE A 141 18.90 -7.34 11.36
N ALA A 142 17.94 -6.41 11.47
CA ALA A 142 18.11 -5.18 12.24
C ALA A 142 18.34 -5.41 13.74
N GLU A 143 18.09 -6.62 14.27
CA GLU A 143 18.38 -7.00 15.65
C GLU A 143 19.85 -7.47 15.85
N ILE A 144 20.62 -7.63 14.77
CA ILE A 144 22.01 -8.11 14.84
C ILE A 144 22.92 -6.95 15.26
N PRO A 145 23.68 -7.06 16.38
CA PRO A 145 24.51 -5.97 16.91
C PRO A 145 25.86 -5.88 16.20
N VAL A 146 25.83 -5.74 14.87
CA VAL A 146 27.01 -5.52 14.03
C VAL A 146 26.68 -4.44 13.01
N GLY A 147 27.35 -3.27 13.09
CA GLY A 147 27.04 -2.07 12.31
C GLY A 147 27.44 -2.12 10.82
N VAL A 148 26.98 -3.13 10.09
CA VAL A 148 27.28 -3.34 8.66
C VAL A 148 26.04 -3.27 7.78
N VAL A 149 26.23 -2.98 6.50
CA VAL A 149 25.18 -3.08 5.48
C VAL A 149 25.29 -4.41 4.74
N LEU A 150 24.20 -5.18 4.73
CA LEU A 150 24.03 -6.42 4.00
C LEU A 150 23.19 -6.19 2.73
N ILE A 151 23.61 -6.79 1.62
CA ILE A 151 22.83 -6.92 0.39
C ILE A 151 22.72 -8.39 -0.01
N LEU A 152 21.74 -8.73 -0.84
CA LEU A 152 21.71 -10.02 -1.50
C LEU A 152 22.51 -9.99 -2.81
N GLN A 153 23.29 -11.04 -3.04
CA GLN A 153 23.87 -11.29 -4.34
C GLN A 153 22.74 -11.70 -5.31
N GLY A 154 22.38 -10.79 -6.21
CA GLY A 154 21.37 -11.04 -7.23
C GLY A 154 21.87 -11.99 -8.33
N SER A 155 20.94 -12.77 -8.91
CA SER A 155 21.11 -13.36 -10.24
C SER A 155 20.47 -12.43 -11.26
N ARG A 156 21.18 -12.09 -12.34
CA ARG A 156 20.69 -11.17 -13.39
C ARG A 156 19.41 -11.63 -14.09
N HIS A 157 18.96 -12.87 -13.86
CA HIS A 157 17.89 -13.50 -14.64
C HIS A 157 16.69 -13.97 -13.81
N VAL A 158 16.75 -13.94 -12.47
CA VAL A 158 15.65 -14.42 -11.62
C VAL A 158 15.48 -13.50 -10.41
N ALA A 159 14.29 -12.89 -10.29
CA ALA A 159 13.90 -12.19 -9.08
C ALA A 159 13.82 -13.18 -7.91
N LEU A 160 14.65 -12.95 -6.87
CA LEU A 160 14.65 -13.79 -5.68
C LEU A 160 13.28 -13.70 -4.99
N ARG A 161 12.77 -14.86 -4.55
CA ARG A 161 11.60 -14.90 -3.66
C ARG A 161 12.07 -14.63 -2.23
N PRO A 162 11.26 -13.95 -1.40
CA PRO A 162 11.59 -13.80 0.01
C PRO A 162 11.46 -15.15 0.74
N PRO A 163 12.22 -15.34 1.83
CA PRO A 163 12.03 -16.50 2.70
C PRO A 163 10.69 -16.42 3.44
N ASP A 164 10.14 -17.58 3.80
CA ASP A 164 9.06 -17.65 4.77
C ASP A 164 9.53 -17.20 6.17
N SER A 165 8.60 -16.98 7.11
CA SER A 165 8.91 -16.48 8.46
C SER A 165 9.88 -17.39 9.24
N GLY A 166 9.73 -18.71 9.11
CA GLY A 166 10.61 -19.67 9.80
C GLY A 166 12.02 -19.63 9.23
N THR A 167 12.14 -19.59 7.91
CA THR A 167 13.40 -19.47 7.19
C THR A 167 14.08 -18.12 7.47
N ALA A 168 13.33 -17.01 7.51
CA ALA A 168 13.85 -15.69 7.83
C ALA A 168 14.52 -15.63 9.21
N LYS A 169 13.91 -16.23 10.23
CA LYS A 169 14.49 -16.33 11.58
C LYS A 169 15.79 -17.14 11.60
N LYS A 170 15.83 -18.26 10.88
CA LYS A 170 17.03 -19.11 10.77
C LYS A 170 18.17 -18.37 10.09
N ILE A 171 17.87 -17.68 8.99
CA ILE A 171 18.83 -16.82 8.27
C ILE A 171 19.41 -15.77 9.20
N ALA A 172 18.57 -14.99 9.89
CA ALA A 172 19.05 -13.92 10.77
C ALA A 172 19.93 -14.46 11.92
N ARG A 173 19.57 -15.62 12.50
CA ARG A 173 20.37 -16.28 13.53
C ARG A 173 21.74 -16.72 12.99
N GLU A 174 21.79 -17.29 11.79
CA GLU A 174 23.05 -17.69 11.16
C GLU A 174 23.90 -16.46 10.81
N LEU A 175 23.31 -15.43 10.21
CA LEU A 175 23.99 -14.16 9.93
C LEU A 175 24.58 -13.56 11.21
N ARG A 176 23.83 -13.54 12.31
CA ARG A 176 24.31 -13.05 13.62
C ARG A 176 25.54 -13.82 14.08
N SER A 177 25.47 -15.15 14.06
CA SER A 177 26.58 -16.01 14.48
C SER A 177 27.85 -15.77 13.64
N ARG A 178 27.68 -15.68 12.31
CA ARG A 178 28.78 -15.47 11.37
C ARG A 178 29.41 -14.08 11.48
N LEU A 179 28.59 -13.05 11.60
CA LEU A 179 29.07 -11.66 11.70
C LEU A 179 29.80 -11.41 13.04
N LEU A 180 29.31 -11.98 14.14
CA LEU A 180 29.97 -11.86 15.44
C LEU A 180 31.21 -12.73 15.56
N GLY A 181 31.20 -13.93 14.95
CA GLY A 181 32.29 -14.89 15.05
C GLY A 181 33.45 -14.66 14.06
N SER A 182 33.28 -13.81 13.04
CA SER A 182 34.31 -13.57 12.03
C SER A 182 34.31 -12.11 11.56
N PRO A 183 35.02 -11.22 12.29
CA PRO A 183 35.23 -9.84 11.86
C PRO A 183 35.87 -9.81 10.47
N GLY A 184 35.24 -9.15 9.51
CA GLY A 184 35.72 -9.06 8.12
C GLY A 184 35.12 -10.08 7.14
N ILE A 185 34.14 -10.88 7.56
CA ILE A 185 33.41 -11.76 6.63
C ILE A 185 32.72 -10.93 5.53
N ALA A 186 33.10 -11.16 4.28
CA ALA A 186 32.55 -10.42 3.13
C ALA A 186 31.29 -11.08 2.54
N ARG A 187 31.15 -12.40 2.68
CA ARG A 187 30.08 -13.19 2.07
C ARG A 187 29.59 -14.29 3.01
N ILE A 188 28.26 -14.42 3.11
CA ILE A 188 27.61 -15.40 3.97
C ILE A 188 26.52 -16.12 3.17
N HIS A 189 26.57 -17.44 3.11
CA HIS A 189 25.51 -18.26 2.51
C HIS A 189 24.61 -18.78 3.60
N SER A 190 23.30 -18.65 3.43
CA SER A 190 22.32 -19.15 4.38
C SER A 190 21.03 -19.50 3.65
N HIS A 191 20.55 -20.73 3.80
CA HIS A 191 19.25 -21.19 3.29
C HIS A 191 18.96 -20.85 1.82
N GLY A 192 19.96 -21.00 0.94
CA GLY A 192 19.82 -20.73 -0.50
C GLY A 192 20.01 -19.25 -0.89
N TYR A 193 20.27 -18.37 0.08
CA TYR A 193 20.60 -16.96 -0.14
C TYR A 193 22.08 -16.72 0.06
N THR A 194 22.62 -15.79 -0.72
CA THR A 194 24.00 -15.31 -0.53
C THR A 194 23.95 -13.83 -0.16
N PHE A 195 24.35 -13.55 1.07
CA PHE A 195 24.47 -12.20 1.61
C PHE A 195 25.89 -11.70 1.44
N LEU A 196 26.03 -10.45 1.03
CA LEU A 196 27.29 -9.74 0.93
C LEU A 196 27.31 -8.61 1.95
N VAL A 197 28.40 -8.49 2.69
CA VAL A 197 28.69 -7.28 3.47
C VAL A 197 29.18 -6.24 2.47
N MET A 198 28.39 -5.18 2.29
CA MET A 198 28.79 -4.06 1.45
C MET A 198 30.07 -3.45 2.00
N ALA A 199 31.03 -3.23 1.11
CA ALA A 199 32.27 -2.55 1.42
C ALA A 199 32.57 -1.50 0.35
N ASN A 200 33.22 -0.42 0.75
CA ASN A 200 33.86 0.53 -0.13
C ASN A 200 35.38 0.34 -0.06
N ARG A 201 36.15 1.22 -0.71
CA ARG A 201 37.63 1.17 -0.71
C ARG A 201 38.27 1.29 0.69
N PHE A 202 37.51 1.71 1.69
CA PHE A 202 37.94 1.89 3.08
C PHE A 202 37.46 0.76 4.02
N GLY A 203 36.75 -0.24 3.50
CA GLY A 203 36.23 -1.37 4.27
C GLY A 203 34.70 -1.43 4.29
N PRO A 204 34.10 -2.21 5.21
CA PRO A 204 32.66 -2.37 5.31
C PRO A 204 31.91 -1.04 5.45
N LEU A 205 30.80 -0.90 4.74
CA LEU A 205 29.93 0.26 4.86
C LEU A 205 29.22 0.22 6.21
N ALA A 206 29.32 1.33 6.96
CA ALA A 206 28.64 1.48 8.23
C ALA A 206 27.12 1.53 8.03
N SER A 207 26.40 0.84 8.90
CA SER A 207 24.93 0.87 8.93
C SER A 207 24.39 2.24 9.34
N ALA A 208 23.34 2.71 8.68
CA ALA A 208 22.60 3.90 9.11
C ALA A 208 21.81 3.66 10.42
N LYS A 209 21.73 2.42 10.89
CA LYS A 209 21.15 2.04 12.20
C LYS A 209 22.21 1.97 13.31
N GLY A 210 23.39 2.57 13.09
CA GLY A 210 24.48 2.63 14.08
C GLY A 210 25.13 1.26 14.28
N LEU A 211 25.12 0.75 15.51
CA LEU A 211 25.76 -0.53 15.89
C LEU A 211 24.99 -1.77 15.42
N TYR A 212 23.86 -1.59 14.74
CA TYR A 212 23.01 -2.68 14.28
C TYR A 212 23.10 -2.88 12.78
N ALA A 213 22.94 -4.12 12.33
CA ALA A 213 23.02 -4.42 10.91
C ALA A 213 21.86 -3.77 10.15
N GLN A 214 22.14 -3.35 8.93
CA GLN A 214 21.15 -2.90 7.96
C GLN A 214 21.09 -3.89 6.82
N PHE A 215 19.90 -4.25 6.39
CA PHE A 215 19.71 -5.06 5.20
C PHE A 215 19.04 -4.22 4.13
N ALA A 216 19.74 -3.98 3.02
CA ALA A 216 19.13 -3.45 1.82
C ALA A 216 18.51 -4.63 1.08
N ALA A 217 17.26 -4.94 1.46
CA ALA A 217 16.49 -5.97 0.79
C ALA A 217 16.42 -5.67 -0.71
N PRO A 218 16.38 -6.69 -1.59
CA PRO A 218 15.96 -6.46 -2.97
C PRO A 218 14.63 -5.73 -2.86
N SER A 219 14.56 -4.50 -3.39
CA SER A 219 13.31 -3.75 -3.44
C SER A 219 12.28 -4.74 -3.93
N GLY A 220 11.27 -5.04 -3.10
CA GLY A 220 10.16 -5.85 -3.55
C GLY A 220 9.62 -5.08 -4.74
N VAL A 221 9.97 -5.53 -5.93
CA VAL A 221 9.59 -4.89 -7.18
C VAL A 221 8.08 -5.04 -7.23
N ALA A 222 7.37 -4.13 -6.56
CA ALA A 222 6.26 -3.49 -7.20
C ALA A 222 6.87 -3.02 -8.51
N GLY A 223 6.45 -3.72 -9.58
CA GLY A 223 6.96 -3.48 -10.92
C GLY A 223 7.11 -1.98 -11.16
N PRO A 224 8.08 -1.55 -11.98
CA PRO A 224 7.96 -0.22 -12.55
C PRO A 224 6.51 -0.05 -13.00
N VAL A 225 5.89 1.09 -12.68
CA VAL A 225 4.57 1.45 -13.20
C VAL A 225 4.64 1.21 -14.70
N ASP A 226 4.05 0.11 -15.15
CA ASP A 226 4.12 -0.29 -16.54
C ASP A 226 3.06 0.54 -17.24
N THR A 227 3.51 1.56 -17.96
CA THR A 227 2.64 2.46 -18.72
C THR A 227 1.71 1.67 -19.64
N SER A 228 2.13 0.49 -20.11
CA SER A 228 1.31 -0.41 -20.93
C SER A 228 0.21 -1.08 -20.13
N ARG A 229 0.49 -1.50 -18.88
CA ARG A 229 -0.52 -2.06 -17.98
C ARG A 229 -1.56 -1.02 -17.59
N LEU A 230 -1.10 0.20 -17.28
CA LEU A 230 -1.97 1.32 -16.96
C LEU A 230 -2.84 1.72 -18.17
N ALA A 231 -2.22 1.87 -19.35
CA ALA A 231 -2.94 2.20 -20.59
C ALA A 231 -4.04 1.17 -20.89
N ARG A 232 -3.70 -0.13 -20.83
CA ARG A 232 -4.69 -1.20 -21.03
C ARG A 232 -5.84 -1.13 -20.03
N ALA A 233 -5.56 -0.87 -18.75
CA ALA A 233 -6.62 -0.78 -17.74
C ALA A 233 -7.54 0.44 -17.95
N VAL A 234 -6.99 1.56 -18.45
CA VAL A 234 -7.78 2.73 -18.87
C VAL A 234 -8.62 2.38 -20.10
N GLU A 235 -8.04 1.74 -21.12
CA GLU A 235 -8.75 1.30 -22.32
C GLU A 235 -9.91 0.34 -21.99
N GLU A 236 -9.73 -0.59 -21.07
CA GLU A 236 -10.78 -1.50 -20.59
C GLU A 236 -11.95 -0.72 -19.95
N LYS A 237 -11.66 0.29 -19.12
CA LYS A 237 -12.69 1.16 -18.52
C LYS A 237 -13.41 2.00 -19.56
N VAL A 238 -12.66 2.60 -20.49
CA VAL A 238 -13.25 3.37 -21.59
C VAL A 238 -14.16 2.48 -22.43
N SER A 239 -13.69 1.29 -22.84
CA SER A 239 -14.49 0.36 -23.62
C SER A 239 -15.77 -0.09 -22.90
N LYS A 240 -15.75 -0.19 -21.56
CA LYS A 240 -16.91 -0.59 -20.76
C LYS A 240 -17.99 0.50 -20.71
N TYR A 241 -17.60 1.77 -20.61
CA TYR A 241 -18.53 2.87 -20.34
C TYR A 241 -18.72 3.85 -21.51
N ALA A 242 -18.00 3.72 -22.62
CA ALA A 242 -18.11 4.62 -23.78
C ALA A 242 -19.54 4.75 -24.28
N ALA A 243 -20.23 3.63 -24.52
CA ALA A 243 -21.62 3.64 -24.97
C ALA A 243 -22.57 4.31 -23.96
N LEU A 244 -22.28 4.21 -22.66
CA LEU A 244 -23.07 4.89 -21.63
C LEU A 244 -22.85 6.41 -21.69
N ALA A 245 -21.60 6.86 -21.82
CA ALA A 245 -21.25 8.26 -21.96
C ALA A 245 -21.88 8.88 -23.22
N ASP A 246 -21.82 8.17 -24.36
CA ASP A 246 -22.44 8.59 -25.62
C ASP A 246 -23.97 8.73 -25.50
N ARG A 247 -24.64 7.81 -24.78
CA ARG A 247 -26.10 7.88 -24.56
C ARG A 247 -26.52 9.11 -23.76
N HIS A 248 -25.68 9.57 -22.84
CA HIS A 248 -25.94 10.77 -22.04
C HIS A 248 -25.42 12.05 -22.70
N ASP A 249 -24.67 11.96 -23.80
CA ASP A 249 -23.94 13.08 -24.42
C ASP A 249 -23.02 13.81 -23.43
N VAL A 250 -22.27 13.04 -22.63
CA VAL A 250 -21.37 13.56 -21.58
C VAL A 250 -19.98 12.96 -21.65
N PRO A 251 -18.96 13.62 -21.08
CA PRO A 251 -17.63 13.04 -20.94
C PRO A 251 -17.60 11.80 -20.03
N LEU A 252 -16.73 10.84 -20.39
CA LEU A 252 -16.23 9.82 -19.48
C LEU A 252 -14.86 10.23 -18.94
N VAL A 253 -14.73 10.33 -17.63
CA VAL A 253 -13.49 10.67 -16.93
C VAL A 253 -12.91 9.43 -16.28
N VAL A 254 -11.63 9.12 -16.54
CA VAL A 254 -10.90 8.07 -15.82
C VAL A 254 -9.88 8.73 -14.89
N ALA A 255 -10.16 8.71 -13.59
CA ALA A 255 -9.23 9.19 -12.57
C ALA A 255 -8.21 8.09 -12.26
N VAL A 256 -6.93 8.40 -12.44
CA VAL A 256 -5.84 7.44 -12.21
C VAL A 256 -5.05 7.82 -10.97
N GLY A 257 -4.93 6.88 -10.03
CA GLY A 257 -4.04 6.96 -8.89
C GLY A 257 -2.97 5.88 -8.95
N ALA A 258 -1.74 6.21 -8.54
CA ALA A 258 -0.70 5.22 -8.32
C ALA A 258 -0.60 4.95 -6.82
N HIS A 259 -0.62 3.67 -6.45
CA HIS A 259 -0.40 3.25 -5.07
C HIS A 259 0.95 3.80 -4.58
N ARG A 260 0.95 4.56 -3.47
CA ARG A 260 2.22 4.96 -2.84
C ARG A 260 2.91 3.72 -2.32
N PHE A 261 4.04 3.34 -2.93
CA PHE A 261 4.84 2.18 -2.52
C PHE A 261 5.01 2.20 -0.99
N THR A 262 4.44 1.22 -0.30
CA THR A 262 4.43 1.14 1.18
C THR A 262 5.78 0.67 1.74
N SER A 263 6.86 1.19 1.19
CA SER A 263 8.22 0.96 1.65
C SER A 263 9.00 2.28 1.55
N GLU A 264 8.74 3.19 2.47
CA GLU A 264 9.75 3.90 3.27
C GLU A 264 9.07 4.87 4.24
N ARG A 265 9.76 5.15 5.33
CA ARG A 265 9.36 5.92 6.51
C ARG A 265 8.40 7.07 6.16
N PHE A 266 7.22 7.08 6.79
CA PHE A 266 6.49 8.33 6.98
C PHE A 266 7.45 9.30 7.71
N PRO A 267 7.72 10.49 7.16
CA PRO A 267 8.47 11.50 7.89
C PRO A 267 7.66 11.85 9.14
N THR A 268 8.29 11.72 10.30
CA THR A 268 7.86 12.34 11.56
C THR A 268 7.85 13.84 11.43
#